data_AF-A0A352UHN2-F1
#
_entry.id   AF-A0A352UHN2-F1
#
_cell.length_a   1.000
_cell.length_b   1.000
_cell.length_c   1.000
_cell.angle_alpha   90.00
_cell.angle_beta   90.00
_cell.angle_gamma   90.00
#
_symmetry.space_group_name_H-M   'P 1'
#
loop_
_entity.id
_entity.type
_entity.pdbx_description
1 polymer ?
#
loop_
_entity_poly.entity_id
_entity_poly.type
_entity_poly.pdbx_seq_one_letter_code
_entity_poly.pdbx_strand_id
1 'polypeptide(L)'
;MAESEEKQPTKTTSPPRRRRNLKIDHDVDVPEPGYAWMPRTLEWGVRVKPGAKGMTMQGLNVGIYGEVPDRWDEQTRMPRGAYPMAGIPPIGFALREKREVWADNAADLYEEAIQRRWIPASDIPWNT
;
A
#
# COMPACT_ATOMS: atom_id res chain seq x y z
N MET A 1 -31.33 43.21 -44.17
CA MET A 1 -32.17 42.27 -44.94
C MET A 1 -31.23 41.37 -45.73
N ALA A 2 -31.61 40.09 -45.86
CA ALA A 2 -30.90 38.98 -46.49
C ALA A 2 -29.72 38.41 -45.68
N GLU A 3 -29.48 37.11 -45.64
CA GLU A 3 -30.29 35.89 -45.74
C GLU A 3 -29.34 34.79 -45.23
N SER A 4 -29.92 33.75 -44.63
CA SER A 4 -29.24 32.65 -43.97
C SER A 4 -28.22 31.92 -44.84
N GLU A 5 -27.10 31.49 -44.25
CA GLU A 5 -26.44 30.26 -44.69
C GLU A 5 -25.81 29.53 -43.51
N GLU A 6 -26.57 28.56 -43.00
CA GLU A 6 -26.19 27.59 -41.99
C GLU A 6 -25.05 26.71 -42.54
N LYS A 7 -23.81 27.05 -42.18
CA LYS A 7 -22.64 26.28 -42.59
C LYS A 7 -22.44 25.14 -41.60
N GLN A 8 -22.84 23.94 -42.05
CA GLN A 8 -22.65 22.67 -41.34
C GLN A 8 -21.22 22.52 -40.79
N PRO A 9 -21.04 21.90 -39.60
CA PRO A 9 -19.71 21.68 -39.06
C PRO A 9 -18.96 20.67 -39.93
N THR A 10 -17.92 21.14 -40.62
CA THR A 10 -16.98 20.31 -41.34
C THR A 10 -16.36 19.31 -40.36
N LYS A 11 -16.65 18.01 -40.53
CA LYS A 11 -15.98 16.94 -39.81
C LYS A 11 -14.48 17.00 -40.09
N THR A 12 -13.71 17.54 -39.16
CA THR A 12 -12.25 17.42 -39.16
C THR A 12 -11.89 15.97 -38.88
N THR A 13 -11.74 15.17 -39.94
CA THR A 13 -11.18 13.82 -39.85
C THR A 13 -9.77 13.94 -39.26
N SER A 14 -9.60 13.49 -38.01
CA SER A 14 -8.27 13.38 -37.40
C SER A 14 -7.41 12.45 -38.26
N PRO A 15 -6.13 12.77 -38.50
CA PRO A 15 -5.28 11.94 -39.34
C PRO A 15 -5.20 10.53 -38.74
N PRO A 16 -5.12 9.48 -39.58
CA PRO A 16 -5.06 8.12 -39.08
C PRO A 16 -3.84 7.97 -38.18
N ARG A 17 -4.10 7.59 -36.93
CA ARG A 17 -3.07 7.40 -35.90
C ARG A 17 -2.12 6.31 -36.40
N ARG A 18 -0.99 6.73 -36.98
CA ARG A 18 0.06 5.84 -37.49
C ARG A 18 0.50 4.95 -36.34
N ARG A 19 0.01 3.70 -36.30
CA ARG A 19 0.52 2.69 -35.38
C ARG A 19 1.98 2.48 -35.73
N ARG A 20 2.88 3.11 -34.96
CA ARG A 20 4.29 2.74 -34.96
C ARG A 20 4.32 1.35 -34.38
N ASN A 21 4.41 0.34 -35.25
CA ASN A 21 4.81 -0.99 -34.85
C ASN A 21 6.26 -0.86 -34.40
N LEU A 22 6.46 -0.69 -33.09
CA LEU A 22 7.79 -0.72 -32.49
C LEU A 22 8.30 -2.14 -32.74
N LYS A 23 9.29 -2.27 -33.64
CA LYS A 23 10.03 -3.52 -33.76
C LYS A 23 10.79 -3.65 -32.45
N ILE A 24 10.37 -4.62 -31.64
CA ILE A 24 11.09 -4.98 -30.42
C ILE A 24 12.26 -5.79 -30.93
N ASP A 25 13.45 -5.20 -30.91
CA ASP A 25 14.68 -5.92 -31.24
C ASP A 25 14.83 -7.04 -30.19
N HIS A 26 14.72 -8.29 -30.63
CA HIS A 26 14.78 -9.46 -29.75
C HIS A 26 16.22 -9.80 -29.33
N ASP A 27 17.21 -9.13 -29.92
CA ASP A 27 18.65 -9.30 -29.66
C ASP A 27 19.19 -8.28 -28.64
N VAL A 28 18.31 -7.64 -27.86
CA VAL A 28 18.74 -6.78 -26.75
C VAL A 28 19.13 -7.69 -25.58
N ASP A 29 20.44 -7.79 -25.30
CA ASP A 29 20.94 -8.42 -24.08
C ASP A 29 20.33 -7.72 -22.86
N VAL A 30 19.37 -8.41 -22.23
CA VAL A 30 18.78 -7.94 -20.98
C VAL A 30 19.84 -8.14 -19.91
N PRO A 31 20.34 -7.05 -19.28
CA PRO A 31 21.35 -7.21 -18.24
C PRO A 31 20.78 -8.04 -17.10
N GLU A 32 21.57 -9.00 -16.60
CA GLU A 32 21.15 -9.78 -15.45
C GLU A 32 20.86 -8.85 -14.27
N PRO A 33 19.71 -9.01 -13.59
CA PRO A 33 19.36 -8.15 -12.48
C PRO A 33 20.38 -8.30 -11.34
N GLY A 34 21.03 -7.20 -10.98
CA GLY A 34 21.91 -7.15 -9.82
C GLY A 34 21.11 -7.19 -8.52
N TYR A 35 21.35 -8.21 -7.69
CA TYR A 35 20.68 -8.38 -6.38
C TYR A 35 21.44 -7.75 -5.21
N ALA A 36 22.40 -6.85 -5.46
CA ALA A 36 23.21 -6.22 -4.40
C ALA A 36 22.39 -5.39 -3.39
N TRP A 37 21.18 -4.98 -3.75
CA TRP A 37 20.22 -4.30 -2.87
C TRP A 37 19.45 -5.28 -1.97
N MET A 38 19.31 -6.55 -2.37
CA MET A 38 18.52 -7.56 -1.68
C MET A 38 18.96 -7.76 -0.21
N PRO A 39 20.25 -7.85 0.15
CA PRO A 39 20.65 -7.96 1.56
C PRO A 39 20.48 -6.66 2.36
N ARG A 40 19.99 -5.56 1.77
CA ARG A 40 19.82 -4.26 2.45
C ARG A 40 18.44 -4.07 3.09
N THR A 41 17.83 -5.14 3.60
CA THR A 41 16.65 -5.07 4.47
C THR A 41 16.89 -5.92 5.71
N LEU A 42 16.23 -5.56 6.82
CA LEU A 42 16.40 -6.28 8.09
C LEU A 42 15.67 -7.63 8.11
N GLU A 43 14.63 -7.79 7.30
CA GLU A 43 13.90 -9.05 7.17
C GLU A 43 13.44 -9.28 5.73
N TRP A 44 13.54 -10.53 5.28
CA TRP A 44 13.11 -11.00 3.96
C TRP A 44 12.37 -12.32 4.07
N GLY A 45 11.54 -12.61 3.08
CA GLY A 45 10.96 -13.94 2.92
C GLY A 45 9.90 -14.29 3.98
N VAL A 46 9.40 -13.30 4.73
CA VAL A 46 8.31 -13.48 5.68
C VAL A 46 7.09 -14.02 4.93
N ARG A 47 6.68 -15.23 5.29
CA ARG A 47 5.49 -15.88 4.76
C ARG A 47 4.66 -16.33 5.93
N VAL A 48 3.43 -15.85 5.98
CA VAL A 48 2.47 -16.24 6.99
C VAL A 48 1.49 -17.25 6.40
N LYS A 49 1.19 -18.30 7.16
CA LYS A 49 0.14 -19.25 6.82
C LYS A 49 -1.13 -18.90 7.59
N PRO A 50 -2.32 -18.93 6.96
CA PRO A 50 -3.57 -18.75 7.67
C PRO A 50 -3.74 -19.78 8.79
N GLY A 51 -4.28 -19.33 9.93
CA GLY A 51 -4.60 -20.19 11.07
C GLY A 51 -6.03 -20.77 10.99
N ALA A 52 -6.48 -21.39 12.08
CA ALA A 52 -7.84 -21.96 12.16
C ALA A 52 -8.96 -20.91 11.98
N LYS A 53 -8.72 -19.66 12.37
CA LYS A 53 -9.63 -18.52 12.20
C LYS A 53 -9.40 -17.76 10.88
N GLY A 54 -8.61 -18.33 9.96
CA GLY A 54 -8.15 -17.63 8.76
C GLY A 54 -6.93 -16.75 9.00
N MET A 55 -6.76 -15.74 8.14
CA MET A 55 -5.66 -14.78 8.22
C MET A 55 -6.06 -13.59 9.09
N THR A 56 -5.62 -13.58 10.35
CA THR A 56 -5.94 -12.52 11.31
C THR A 56 -4.87 -11.44 11.33
N MET A 57 -5.24 -10.24 11.80
CA MET A 57 -4.32 -9.12 12.01
C MET A 57 -3.17 -9.51 12.94
N GLN A 58 -3.44 -10.26 14.01
CA GLN A 58 -2.36 -10.78 14.85
C GLN A 58 -1.48 -11.81 14.13
N GLY A 59 -2.09 -12.64 13.28
CA GLY A 59 -1.33 -13.59 12.47
C GLY A 59 -0.30 -12.92 11.57
N LEU A 60 -0.54 -11.68 11.12
CA LEU A 60 0.40 -10.91 10.28
C LEU A 60 1.66 -10.44 11.03
N ASN A 61 1.63 -10.38 12.36
CA ASN A 61 2.73 -9.90 13.18
C ASN A 61 3.81 -10.98 13.33
N VAL A 62 4.57 -11.23 12.26
CA VAL A 62 5.66 -12.23 12.22
C VAL A 62 7.01 -11.52 12.10
N GLY A 63 8.00 -12.03 12.83
CA GLY A 63 9.36 -11.51 12.79
C GLY A 63 9.48 -10.12 13.38
N ILE A 64 10.37 -9.30 12.83
CA ILE A 64 10.62 -7.93 13.30
C ILE A 64 9.41 -7.02 13.06
N TYR A 65 8.49 -7.42 12.18
CA TYR A 65 7.26 -6.67 11.93
C TYR A 65 6.26 -6.79 13.07
N GLY A 66 6.28 -7.90 13.80
CA GLY A 66 5.44 -8.13 14.98
C GLY A 66 6.05 -7.62 16.28
N GLU A 67 7.36 -7.41 16.33
CA GLU A 67 8.04 -6.89 17.50
C GLU A 67 7.83 -5.37 17.62
N VAL A 68 7.25 -4.95 18.75
CA VAL A 68 7.09 -3.55 19.10
C VAL A 68 7.99 -3.27 20.31
N PRO A 69 9.04 -2.44 20.15
CA PRO A 69 9.96 -2.14 21.24
C PRO A 69 9.25 -1.32 22.33
N ASP A 70 9.69 -1.47 23.58
CA ASP A 70 9.12 -0.72 24.71
C ASP A 70 9.37 0.78 24.60
N ARG A 71 10.53 1.16 24.04
CA ARG A 71 10.90 2.54 23.76
C ARG A 71 11.45 2.66 22.35
N TRP A 72 10.99 3.68 21.62
CA TRP A 72 11.44 3.97 20.26
C TRP A 72 12.45 5.13 20.26
N ASP A 73 13.71 4.80 19.97
CA ASP A 73 14.81 5.79 19.99
C ASP A 73 15.03 6.51 18.64
N GLU A 74 14.75 5.83 17.52
CA GLU A 74 14.93 6.36 16.17
C GLU A 74 13.89 7.46 15.86
N GLN A 75 14.22 8.56 15.18
CA GLN A 75 13.24 9.65 14.99
C GLN A 75 13.11 10.10 13.53
N THR A 76 13.61 9.28 12.62
CA THR A 76 13.74 9.60 11.20
C THR A 76 12.56 9.10 10.35
N ARG A 77 11.45 8.65 10.99
CA ARG A 77 10.32 7.97 10.33
C ARG A 77 10.74 6.76 9.50
N MET A 78 11.83 6.13 9.88
CA MET A 78 12.29 4.91 9.24
C MET A 78 11.16 3.86 9.25
N PRO A 79 10.76 3.34 8.08
CA PRO A 79 9.76 2.28 8.03
C PRO A 79 10.31 1.03 8.75
N ARG A 80 9.43 0.25 9.38
CA ARG A 80 9.83 -1.01 10.03
C ARG A 80 10.50 -1.93 8.99
N GLY A 81 11.65 -2.48 9.34
CA GLY A 81 12.45 -3.35 8.48
C GLY A 81 13.45 -2.67 7.54
N ALA A 82 13.50 -1.34 7.51
CA ALA A 82 14.57 -0.60 6.83
C ALA A 82 15.81 -0.43 7.71
N TYR A 83 16.96 -0.23 7.07
CA TYR A 83 18.20 0.11 7.77
C TYR A 83 18.26 1.61 8.11
N PRO A 84 18.74 1.97 9.30
CA PRO A 84 18.92 3.36 9.68
C PRO A 84 20.03 3.99 8.83
N MET A 85 19.77 5.20 8.34
CA MET A 85 20.74 6.00 7.61
C MET A 85 21.35 7.03 8.55
N ALA A 86 22.68 7.03 8.66
CA ALA A 86 23.40 7.96 9.51
C ALA A 86 23.22 9.41 9.03
N GLY A 87 23.07 10.34 9.97
CA GLY A 87 23.05 11.78 9.70
C GLY A 87 21.68 12.39 9.38
N ILE A 88 20.59 11.60 9.42
CA ILE A 88 19.24 12.16 9.27
C ILE A 88 18.82 12.83 10.60
N PRO A 89 18.41 14.11 10.59
CA PRO A 89 17.97 14.79 11.80
C PRO A 89 16.66 14.20 12.34
N PRO A 90 16.47 14.18 13.68
CA PRO A 90 15.24 13.69 14.29
C PRO A 90 14.07 14.64 13.99
N ILE A 91 12.90 14.07 13.74
CA ILE A 91 11.66 14.84 13.44
C ILE A 91 10.96 15.32 14.74
N GLY A 92 11.35 14.81 15.91
CA GLY A 92 10.85 15.29 17.21
C GLY A 92 9.51 14.69 17.63
N PHE A 93 9.38 13.36 17.61
CA PHE A 93 8.16 12.70 18.08
C PHE A 93 8.01 12.77 19.61
N ALA A 94 6.85 13.21 20.08
CA ALA A 94 6.55 13.31 21.51
C ALA A 94 6.23 11.96 22.16
N LEU A 95 5.51 11.08 21.45
CA LEU A 95 5.12 9.76 21.94
C LEU A 95 6.18 8.73 21.55
N ARG A 96 6.86 8.14 22.53
CA ARG A 96 8.00 7.23 22.30
C ARG A 96 7.94 5.95 23.11
N GLU A 97 7.12 5.93 24.15
CA GLU A 97 6.95 4.79 25.03
C GLU A 97 5.79 3.94 24.54
N LYS A 98 5.99 2.64 24.41
CA LYS A 98 4.98 1.67 23.96
C LYS A 98 3.71 1.77 24.80
N ARG A 99 3.84 1.91 26.12
CA ARG A 99 2.73 2.03 27.07
C ARG A 99 1.80 3.23 26.81
N GLU A 100 2.24 4.23 26.06
CA GLU A 100 1.44 5.44 25.78
C GLU A 100 0.54 5.27 24.55
N VAL A 101 0.86 4.32 23.67
CA VAL A 101 0.23 4.19 22.35
C VAL A 101 -0.31 2.78 22.09
N TRP A 102 0.31 1.77 22.68
CA TRP A 102 0.06 0.37 22.34
C TRP A 102 -0.86 -0.33 23.33
N ALA A 103 -1.73 -1.18 22.81
CA ALA A 103 -2.53 -2.11 23.58
C ALA A 103 -2.41 -3.50 22.93
N ASP A 104 -1.95 -4.49 23.70
CA ASP A 104 -1.63 -5.82 23.15
C ASP A 104 -2.89 -6.56 22.63
N ASN A 105 -4.07 -6.23 23.16
CA ASN A 105 -5.34 -6.81 22.76
C ASN A 105 -6.06 -6.04 21.63
N ALA A 106 -5.51 -4.93 21.13
CA ALA A 106 -6.21 -4.07 20.17
C ALA A 106 -6.55 -4.80 18.87
N ALA A 107 -5.62 -5.64 18.38
CA ALA A 107 -5.83 -6.42 17.16
C ALA A 107 -6.97 -7.44 17.33
N ASP A 108 -7.03 -8.13 18.47
CA ASP A 108 -8.06 -9.14 18.73
C ASP A 108 -9.46 -8.50 18.86
N LEU A 109 -9.54 -7.36 19.56
CA LEU A 109 -10.77 -6.59 19.69
C LEU A 109 -11.26 -6.04 18.34
N TYR A 110 -10.33 -5.62 17.48
CA TYR A 110 -10.66 -5.17 16.13
C TYR A 110 -11.28 -6.30 15.29
N GLU A 111 -10.66 -7.49 15.30
CA GLU A 111 -11.18 -8.66 14.59
C GLU A 111 -12.59 -9.04 15.08
N GLU A 112 -12.79 -9.04 16.39
CA GLU A 112 -14.09 -9.31 17.00
C GLU A 112 -15.15 -8.27 16.58
N ALA A 113 -14.78 -6.99 16.57
CA ALA A 113 -15.68 -5.90 16.19
C ALA A 113 -16.09 -5.96 14.71
N ILE A 114 -15.16 -6.33 13.82
CA ILE A 114 -15.44 -6.48 12.39
C ILE A 114 -16.34 -7.71 12.14
N GLN A 115 -16.10 -8.82 12.82
CA GLN A 115 -16.91 -10.04 12.65
C GLN A 115 -18.38 -9.85 13.04
N ARG A 116 -18.67 -9.02 14.04
CA ARG A 116 -20.04 -8.75 14.51
C ARG A 116 -20.61 -7.44 13.98
N ARG A 117 -19.92 -6.82 13.03
CA ARG A 117 -20.37 -5.56 12.43
C ARG A 117 -21.66 -5.80 11.66
N TRP A 118 -22.65 -4.97 11.93
CA TRP A 118 -23.85 -4.85 11.12
C TRP A 118 -23.97 -3.41 10.61
N ILE A 119 -24.66 -3.25 9.49
CA ILE A 119 -24.89 -1.98 8.83
C ILE A 119 -26.39 -1.69 8.88
N PRO A 120 -26.84 -0.70 9.68
CA PRO A 120 -28.27 -0.44 9.87
C PRO A 120 -29.02 -0.06 8.59
N ALA A 121 -28.30 0.49 7.61
CA ALA A 121 -28.87 0.90 6.34
C ALA A 121 -29.24 -0.29 5.43
N SER A 122 -28.53 -1.42 5.53
CA SER A 122 -28.71 -2.57 4.63
C SER A 122 -29.29 -3.79 5.33
N ASP A 123 -28.97 -3.99 6.61
CA ASP A 123 -29.24 -5.25 7.31
C ASP A 123 -30.64 -5.28 7.94
N ILE A 124 -31.30 -4.12 8.04
CA ILE A 124 -32.68 -3.99 8.48
C ILE A 124 -33.59 -3.73 7.27
N PRO A 125 -34.58 -4.60 7.01
CA PRO A 125 -35.57 -4.37 5.96
C PRO A 125 -36.62 -3.37 6.43
N TRP A 126 -36.35 -2.08 6.27
CA TRP A 126 -37.25 -1.00 6.74
C TRP A 126 -38.61 -0.93 5.99
N ASN A 127 -38.69 -1.52 4.80
CA ASN A 127 -39.85 -1.42 3.89
C ASN A 127 -40.63 -2.74 3.77
N THR A 128 -40.42 -3.70 4.66
CA THR A 128 -41.17 -4.96 4.75
C THR A 128 -41.83 -5.02 6.12
#